data_AF-A0AAN1VGQ9-F1
#
_entry.id   AF-A0AAN1VGQ9-F1
#
_cell.length_a   1.000
_cell.length_b   1.000
_cell.length_c   1.000
_cell.angle_alpha   90.00
_cell.angle_beta   90.00
_cell.angle_gamma   90.00
#
_symmetry.space_group_name_H-M   'P 1'
#
loop_
_entity.id
_entity.type
_entity.pdbx_description
1 polymer ?
#
loop_
_entity_poly.entity_id
_entity_poly.type
_entity_poly.pdbx_seq_one_letter_code
_entity_poly.pdbx_strand_id
1 'polypeptide(L)'
;MADTKNGTPRFIPIHPKALAAAKVPLRDKWHMSKQFKAAAREVGLGHLRFHDLRHSAASEMINSKVDLYTVGAVLGHKSAASTKRYSHLATETIGQAVAKIGKKSPNQKKTRAA
;
A
#
# COMPACT_ATOMS: atom_id res chain seq x y z
N MET A 1 7.66 -13.59 14.97
CA MET A 1 8.20 -12.27 14.57
C MET A 1 9.47 -12.38 13.70
N ALA A 2 9.66 -13.46 12.92
CA ALA A 2 10.96 -13.77 12.31
C ALA A 2 10.85 -14.22 10.83
N ASP A 3 9.92 -13.65 10.06
CA ASP A 3 9.75 -14.08 8.66
C ASP A 3 9.38 -12.92 7.73
N THR A 4 10.14 -11.81 7.83
CA THR A 4 10.13 -10.84 6.75
C THR A 4 11.11 -11.33 5.70
N LYS A 5 10.72 -11.26 4.42
CA LYS A 5 11.58 -11.59 3.25
C LYS A 5 12.96 -10.90 3.28
N ASN A 6 13.15 -9.91 4.14
CA ASN A 6 14.32 -9.04 4.21
C ASN A 6 15.01 -9.04 5.58
N GLY A 7 14.63 -9.90 6.53
CA GLY A 7 15.25 -9.99 7.87
C GLY A 7 15.02 -8.81 8.81
N THR A 8 14.45 -7.70 8.33
CA THR A 8 14.11 -6.53 9.15
C THR A 8 12.62 -6.51 9.52
N PRO A 9 12.27 -6.32 10.81
CA PRO A 9 10.88 -6.14 11.22
C PRO A 9 10.35 -4.82 10.66
N ARG A 10 9.05 -4.79 10.34
CA ARG A 10 8.36 -3.58 9.88
C ARG A 10 7.06 -3.40 10.66
N PHE A 11 6.80 -2.18 11.10
CA PHE A 11 5.57 -1.80 11.77
C PHE A 11 4.66 -1.09 10.77
N ILE A 12 3.57 -1.74 10.39
CA ILE A 12 2.52 -1.17 9.53
C ILE A 12 1.24 -1.09 10.36
N PRO A 13 0.67 0.12 10.58
CA PRO A 13 -0.58 0.24 11.31
C PRO A 13 -1.72 -0.42 10.52
N ILE A 14 -2.59 -1.15 11.22
CA ILE A 14 -3.77 -1.77 10.62
C ILE A 14 -4.85 -0.70 10.45
N HIS A 15 -5.40 -0.58 9.24
CA HIS A 15 -6.52 0.32 8.99
C HIS A 15 -7.73 -0.09 9.85
N PRO A 16 -8.49 0.84 10.47
CA PRO A 16 -9.58 0.52 11.39
C PRO A 16 -10.62 -0.46 10.82
N LYS A 17 -10.95 -0.32 9.54
CA LYS A 17 -11.87 -1.23 8.83
C LYS A 17 -11.35 -2.68 8.72
N ALA A 18 -10.05 -2.89 8.83
CA ALA A 18 -9.41 -4.20 8.79
C ALA A 18 -9.19 -4.82 10.18
N LEU A 19 -9.55 -4.13 11.28
CA LEU A 19 -9.39 -4.66 12.64
C LEU A 19 -10.20 -5.94 12.86
N ALA A 20 -11.38 -6.07 12.24
CA ALA A 20 -12.16 -7.28 12.30
C ALA A 20 -11.40 -8.49 11.70
N ALA A 21 -10.66 -8.27 10.61
CA ALA A 21 -9.84 -9.30 9.99
C ALA A 21 -8.63 -9.71 10.85
N ALA A 22 -8.15 -8.82 11.73
CA ALA A 22 -7.06 -9.14 12.67
C ALA A 22 -7.46 -10.20 13.72
N LYS A 23 -8.77 -10.45 13.90
CA LYS A 23 -9.28 -11.51 14.79
C LYS A 23 -9.28 -12.89 14.12
N VAL A 24 -9.07 -12.97 12.81
CA VAL A 24 -9.03 -14.23 12.08
C VAL A 24 -7.65 -14.87 12.27
N PRO A 25 -7.55 -16.12 12.74
CA PRO A 25 -6.26 -16.78 12.93
C PRO A 25 -5.55 -16.95 11.58
N LEU A 26 -4.32 -16.46 11.50
CA LEU A 26 -3.48 -16.65 10.32
C LEU A 26 -3.09 -18.14 10.21
N ARG A 27 -3.45 -18.75 9.08
CA ARG A 27 -2.94 -20.08 8.69
C ARG A 27 -1.69 -19.93 7.83
N ASP A 28 -1.02 -21.04 7.55
CA ASP A 28 0.08 -21.06 6.60
C ASP A 28 -0.36 -20.64 5.18
N LYS A 29 0.62 -20.25 4.38
CA LYS A 29 0.44 -19.69 3.04
C LYS A 29 -0.46 -20.55 2.15
N TRP A 30 -0.34 -21.87 2.22
CA TRP A 30 -1.08 -22.77 1.34
C TRP A 30 -2.56 -22.78 1.68
N HIS A 31 -2.89 -22.91 2.97
CA HIS A 31 -4.27 -22.85 3.44
C HIS A 31 -4.92 -21.50 3.12
N MET A 32 -4.20 -20.40 3.32
CA MET A 32 -4.69 -19.06 2.96
C MET A 32 -4.99 -18.93 1.47
N SER A 33 -4.07 -19.38 0.61
CA SER A 33 -4.25 -19.33 -0.85
C SER A 33 -5.43 -20.19 -1.31
N LYS A 34 -5.59 -21.40 -0.73
CA LYS A 34 -6.68 -22.31 -1.04
C LYS A 34 -8.04 -21.74 -0.63
N GLN A 35 -8.16 -21.27 0.61
CA GLN A 35 -9.40 -20.67 1.12
C GLN A 35 -9.77 -19.41 0.35
N PHE A 36 -8.79 -18.55 0.05
CA PHE A 36 -9.03 -17.37 -0.78
C PHE A 36 -9.55 -17.74 -2.17
N LYS A 37 -8.97 -18.74 -2.83
CA LYS A 37 -9.43 -19.17 -4.16
C LYS A 37 -10.84 -19.72 -4.14
N ALA A 38 -11.24 -20.42 -3.06
CA ALA A 38 -12.60 -20.87 -2.87
C ALA A 38 -13.57 -19.68 -2.71
N ALA A 39 -13.29 -18.76 -1.78
CA ALA A 39 -14.10 -17.56 -1.57
C ALA A 39 -14.19 -16.68 -2.83
N ALA A 40 -13.09 -16.52 -3.56
CA ALA A 40 -13.05 -15.76 -4.81
C ALA A 40 -13.95 -16.39 -5.89
N ARG A 41 -14.03 -17.72 -5.97
CA ARG A 41 -14.93 -18.41 -6.91
C ARG A 41 -16.40 -18.23 -6.53
N GLU A 42 -16.72 -18.29 -5.24
CA GLU A 42 -18.10 -18.09 -4.75
C GLU A 42 -18.66 -16.72 -5.13
N VAL A 43 -17.81 -15.68 -5.17
CA VAL A 43 -18.21 -14.32 -5.58
C VAL A 43 -17.98 -14.03 -7.07
N GLY A 44 -17.73 -15.05 -7.90
CA GLY A 44 -17.54 -14.89 -9.35
C GLY A 44 -16.17 -14.32 -9.78
N LEU A 45 -15.22 -14.19 -8.86
CA LEU A 45 -13.86 -13.68 -9.07
C LEU A 45 -12.81 -14.80 -9.12
N GLY A 46 -13.14 -15.97 -9.68
CA GLY A 46 -12.26 -17.15 -9.66
C GLY A 46 -10.89 -16.99 -10.35
N HIS A 47 -10.70 -15.93 -11.13
CA HIS A 47 -9.44 -15.55 -11.77
C HIS A 47 -8.50 -14.76 -10.84
N LEU A 48 -9.03 -14.18 -9.75
CA LEU A 48 -8.30 -13.37 -8.80
C LEU A 48 -7.32 -14.23 -7.99
N ARG A 49 -6.07 -13.80 -7.87
CA ARG A 49 -5.07 -14.43 -7.01
C ARG A 49 -4.90 -13.60 -5.74
N PHE A 50 -4.48 -14.23 -4.65
CA PHE A 50 -4.28 -13.54 -3.37
C PHE A 50 -3.29 -12.37 -3.48
N HIS A 51 -2.28 -12.49 -4.36
CA HIS A 51 -1.30 -11.42 -4.61
C HIS A 51 -1.90 -10.20 -5.33
N ASP A 52 -3.00 -10.35 -6.05
CA ASP A 52 -3.63 -9.24 -6.76
C ASP A 52 -4.27 -8.24 -5.78
N LEU A 53 -4.64 -8.68 -4.57
CA LEU A 53 -5.03 -7.77 -3.47
C LEU A 53 -3.91 -6.78 -3.11
N ARG A 54 -2.66 -7.25 -3.11
CA ARG A 54 -1.50 -6.41 -2.82
C ARG A 54 -1.25 -5.39 -3.93
N HIS A 55 -1.46 -5.78 -5.19
CA HIS A 55 -1.40 -4.86 -6.32
C HIS A 55 -2.51 -3.82 -6.29
N SER A 56 -3.72 -4.24 -5.90
CA SER A 56 -4.87 -3.36 -5.75
C SER A 56 -4.62 -2.32 -4.66
N ALA A 57 -4.13 -2.74 -3.48
CA ALA A 57 -3.77 -1.82 -2.40
C ALA A 57 -2.69 -0.80 -2.79
N ALA A 58 -1.69 -1.23 -3.56
CA ALA A 58 -0.67 -0.32 -4.09
C ALA A 58 -1.28 0.75 -5.01
N SER A 59 -2.14 0.32 -5.93
CA SER A 59 -2.79 1.20 -6.92
C SER A 59 -3.73 2.19 -6.24
N GLU A 60 -4.52 1.73 -5.27
CA GLU A 60 -5.43 2.57 -4.48
C GLU A 60 -4.70 3.68 -3.73
N MET A 61 -3.58 3.35 -3.06
CA MET A 61 -2.77 4.35 -2.37
C MET A 61 -2.20 5.40 -3.34
N ILE A 62 -1.72 4.99 -4.52
CA ILE A 62 -1.14 5.92 -5.50
C ILE A 62 -2.21 6.82 -6.11
N ASN A 63 -3.39 6.28 -6.43
CA ASN A 63 -4.53 7.06 -6.88
C ASN A 63 -5.01 8.04 -5.80
N SER A 64 -4.85 7.68 -4.52
CA SER A 64 -5.06 8.55 -3.36
C SER A 64 -3.91 9.55 -3.13
N LYS A 65 -3.02 9.72 -4.11
CA LYS A 65 -1.89 10.68 -4.11
C LYS A 65 -0.80 10.36 -3.08
N VAL A 66 -0.72 9.12 -2.58
CA VAL A 66 0.40 8.68 -1.76
C VAL A 66 1.62 8.45 -2.67
N ASP A 67 2.79 8.93 -2.24
CA ASP A 67 4.01 8.82 -3.04
C ASP A 67 4.54 7.38 -3.10
N LEU A 68 5.30 7.07 -4.15
CA LEU A 68 5.83 5.72 -4.40
C LEU A 68 6.78 5.23 -3.31
N TYR A 69 7.48 6.11 -2.59
CA TYR A 69 8.37 5.71 -1.51
C TYR A 69 7.55 5.20 -0.32
N THR A 70 6.54 5.96 0.10
CA THR A 70 5.61 5.58 1.18
C THR A 70 4.87 4.28 0.84
N VAL A 71 4.36 4.15 -0.39
CA VAL A 71 3.72 2.91 -0.86
C VAL A 71 4.69 1.73 -0.81
N GLY A 72 5.95 1.92 -1.23
CA GLY A 72 6.99 0.90 -1.13
C GLY A 72 7.26 0.46 0.30
N ALA A 73 7.29 1.40 1.25
CA ALA A 73 7.48 1.13 2.67
C ALA A 73 6.30 0.34 3.27
N VAL A 74 5.06 0.76 2.98
CA VAL A 74 3.83 0.05 3.43
C VAL A 74 3.82 -1.40 2.94
N LEU A 75 4.16 -1.60 1.68
CA LEU A 75 4.19 -2.92 1.07
C LEU A 75 5.42 -3.74 1.55
N GLY A 76 6.50 -3.09 1.98
CA GLY A 76 7.75 -3.75 2.36
C GLY A 76 8.60 -4.16 1.15
N HIS A 77 8.67 -3.31 0.13
CA HIS A 77 9.58 -3.50 -1.00
C HIS A 77 11.02 -3.20 -0.60
N LYS A 78 11.94 -4.11 -0.96
CA LYS A 78 13.37 -3.95 -0.69
C LYS A 78 14.03 -2.90 -1.60
N SER A 79 13.51 -2.77 -2.82
CA SER A 79 14.06 -1.89 -3.84
C SER A 79 12.98 -1.00 -4.43
N ALA A 80 13.37 0.24 -4.78
CA ALA A 80 12.51 1.15 -5.54
C ALA A 80 12.08 0.54 -6.88
N ALA A 81 12.88 -0.35 -7.47
CA ALA A 81 12.54 -1.10 -8.68
C ALA A 81 11.24 -1.92 -8.53
N SER A 82 10.98 -2.48 -7.34
CA SER A 82 9.74 -3.23 -7.09
C SER A 82 8.50 -2.33 -7.08
N THR A 83 8.65 -1.06 -6.68
CA THR A 83 7.57 -0.07 -6.69
C THR A 83 7.47 0.66 -8.04
N LYS A 84 8.53 0.68 -8.84
CA LYS A 84 8.56 1.31 -10.18
C LYS A 84 7.46 0.78 -11.10
N ARG A 85 7.03 -0.46 -10.93
CA ARG A 85 5.90 -1.03 -11.69
C ARG A 85 4.61 -0.20 -11.61
N TYR A 86 4.44 0.65 -10.60
CA TYR A 86 3.26 1.51 -10.43
C TYR A 86 3.51 2.98 -10.81
N SER A 87 4.70 3.34 -11.30
CA SER A 87 5.03 4.75 -11.57
C SER A 87 4.11 5.39 -12.62
N HIS A 88 3.53 4.59 -13.50
CA HIS A 88 2.58 5.05 -14.52
C HIS A 88 1.27 5.60 -13.92
N LEU A 89 0.89 5.17 -12.71
CA LEU A 89 -0.28 5.69 -12.00
C LEU A 89 -0.03 7.07 -11.36
N ALA A 90 1.22 7.47 -11.19
CA ALA A 90 1.60 8.71 -10.52
C ALA A 90 1.77 9.91 -11.48
N THR A 91 1.33 9.80 -12.73
CA THR A 91 1.53 10.83 -13.78
C THR A 91 0.92 12.18 -13.43
N GLU A 92 -0.30 12.20 -12.88
CA GLU A 92 -0.95 13.42 -12.39
C GLU A 92 -0.13 14.07 -11.26
N THR A 93 0.33 13.25 -10.31
CA THR A 93 1.16 13.70 -9.17
C THR A 93 2.47 14.32 -9.66
N ILE A 94 3.08 13.78 -10.72
CA ILE A 94 4.28 14.36 -11.35
C ILE A 94 3.97 15.74 -11.93
N GLY A 95 2.86 15.89 -12.67
CA GLY A 95 2.43 17.19 -13.21
C GLY A 95 2.18 18.23 -12.11
N GLN A 96 1.50 17.84 -11.03
CA GLN A 96 1.28 18.70 -9.87
C GLN A 96 2.59 19.09 -9.16
N ALA A 97 3.56 18.18 -9.08
CA ALA A 97 4.87 18.46 -8.49
C ALA A 97 5.65 19.49 -9.32
N VAL A 98 5.67 19.34 -10.65
CA VAL A 98 6.30 20.30 -11.57
C VAL A 98 5.62 21.67 -11.45
N ALA A 99 4.29 21.72 -11.40
CA ALA A 99 3.53 22.97 -11.27
C ALA A 99 3.75 23.72 -9.95
N LYS A 100 4.42 23.11 -8.95
CA LYS A 100 4.78 23.75 -7.67
C LYS A 100 6.16 24.39 -7.69
N ILE A 101 7.02 24.08 -8.65
CA ILE A 101 8.36 24.67 -8.75
C ILE A 101 8.23 26.20 -8.86
N GLY A 102 9.00 26.93 -8.05
CA GLY A 102 8.98 28.41 -8.03
C GLY A 102 7.80 29.04 -7.28
N LYS A 103 6.79 28.27 -6.84
CA LYS A 103 5.72 28.80 -5.99
C LYS A 103 6.22 28.89 -4.54
N LYS A 104 6.28 30.10 -4.00
CA LYS A 104 6.60 30.31 -2.57
C LYS A 104 5.50 29.67 -1.73
N SER A 105 5.87 28.70 -0.89
CA SER A 105 4.90 28.09 0.04
C SER A 105 4.27 29.22 0.87
N PRO A 106 2.93 29.35 0.93
CA PRO A 106 2.30 30.38 1.75
C PRO A 106 2.80 30.16 3.18
N ASN A 107 3.53 31.16 3.67
CA ASN A 107 4.15 31.21 4.98
C ASN A 107 3.17 30.67 6.02
N GLN A 108 3.43 29.46 6.57
CA GLN A 108 2.64 28.96 7.68
C GLN A 108 2.87 29.91 8.84
N LYS A 109 1.90 30.79 9.11
CA LYS A 109 1.90 31.61 10.32
C LYS A 109 2.06 30.65 11.49
N LYS A 110 3.23 30.67 12.12
CA LYS A 110 3.48 30.00 13.40
C LYS A 110 2.48 30.58 14.39
N THR A 111 1.36 29.90 14.60
CA THR A 111 0.51 30.16 15.76
C THR A 111 1.34 29.72 16.97
N ARG A 112 2.01 30.69 17.61
CA ARG A 112 2.49 30.51 18.98
C ARG A 112 1.24 30.42 19.84
N ALA A 113 0.91 29.22 20.30
CA ALA A 113 -0.06 29.06 21.37
C ALA A 113 0.52 29.73 22.63
N ALA A 114 -0.26 30.63 23.21
CA ALA A 114 0.01 31.30 24.48
C ALA A 114 -0.33 30.37 25.66
#